data_AF-A0A2R6D7Q3-F1
#
_entry.id   AF-A0A2R6D7Q3-F1
#
_cell.length_a   1.000
_cell.length_b   1.000
_cell.length_c   1.000
_cell.angle_alpha   90.00
_cell.angle_beta   90.00
_cell.angle_gamma   90.00
#
_symmetry.space_group_name_H-M   'P 1'
#
loop_
_entity.id
_entity.type
_entity.pdbx_description
1 polymer ?
#
loop_
_entity_poly.entity_id
_entity_poly.type
_entity_poly.pdbx_seq_one_letter_code
_entity_poly.pdbx_strand_id
1 'polypeptide(L)' 'MELIVLGSGGNSPTPMPTCGCRVCTEAREKGAPYARRGNSLFVHILLTHFHADHTMGLRVLQALGIEFAYDGMEISV' A
#
# COMPACT_ATOMS: atom_id res chain seq x y z
N MET A 1 14.27 -3.06 -4.22
CA MET A 1 12.93 -2.48 -4.12
C MET A 1 12.07 -3.46 -3.37
N GLU A 2 11.37 -2.98 -2.35
CA GLU A 2 10.45 -3.79 -1.55
C GLU A 2 9.05 -3.19 -1.64
N LEU A 3 8.05 -4.06 -1.76
CA LEU A 3 6.64 -3.72 -1.91
C LEU A 3 5.86 -4.43 -0.81
N ILE A 4 5.09 -3.67 -0.03
CA ILE A 4 4.23 -4.21 1.03
C ILE A 4 2.78 -3.91 0.66
N VAL A 5 1.96 -4.97 0.58
CA VAL A 5 0.51 -4.84 0.36
C VAL A 5 -0.16 -4.52 1.69
N LEU A 6 -0.54 -3.26 1.89
CA LEU A 6 -1.27 -2.81 3.07
C LEU A 6 -2.76 -3.19 2.99
N GLY A 7 -3.28 -3.32 1.77
CA GLY A 7 -4.66 -3.71 1.52
C GLY A 7 -4.87 -4.20 0.09
N SER A 8 -5.71 -5.24 -0.05
CA SER A 8 -5.89 -5.98 -1.31
C SER A 8 -7.35 -6.12 -1.75
N GLY A 9 -8.27 -5.46 -1.07
CA GLY A 9 -9.67 -5.35 -1.49
C GLY A 9 -9.87 -4.15 -2.41
N GLY A 10 -11.05 -4.04 -3.01
CA GLY A 10 -11.38 -2.91 -3.89
C GLY A 10 -12.21 -1.85 -3.16
N ASN A 11 -12.93 -1.04 -3.94
CA ASN A 11 -13.94 -0.10 -3.44
C ASN A 11 -14.97 -0.78 -2.51
N SER A 12 -15.30 -2.03 -2.82
CA SER A 12 -16.12 -2.87 -1.96
C SER A 12 -15.25 -3.78 -1.08
N PRO A 13 -15.26 -3.61 0.25
CA PRO A 13 -14.49 -4.48 1.13
C PRO A 13 -15.10 -5.88 1.16
N THR A 14 -14.27 -6.86 1.51
CA THR A 14 -14.72 -8.20 1.92
C THR A 14 -14.45 -8.32 3.42
N PRO A 15 -15.44 -8.60 4.28
CA PRO A 15 -16.86 -8.77 3.97
C PRO A 15 -17.54 -7.45 3.60
N MET A 16 -18.49 -7.52 2.66
CA MET A 16 -19.38 -6.40 2.40
C MET A 16 -20.37 -6.24 3.57
N PRO A 17 -20.73 -5.01 3.99
CA PRO A 17 -21.78 -4.81 4.99
C PRO A 17 -23.04 -5.60 4.63
N THR A 18 -23.67 -6.22 5.63
CA THR A 18 -24.92 -7.01 5.55
C THR A 18 -24.94 -8.23 4.61
N CYS A 19 -23.91 -8.48 3.78
CA CYS A 19 -23.88 -9.63 2.87
C CYS A 19 -23.67 -10.97 3.62
N GLY A 20 -24.57 -11.93 3.40
CA GLY A 20 -24.53 -13.28 4.01
C GLY A 20 -23.95 -14.39 3.10
N CYS A 21 -23.27 -14.04 2.01
CA CYS A 21 -22.70 -15.05 1.13
C CYS A 21 -21.56 -15.83 1.81
N ARG A 22 -21.26 -17.04 1.34
CA ARG A 22 -20.22 -17.92 1.89
C ARG A 22 -18.87 -17.21 2.09
N VAL A 23 -18.45 -16.38 1.15
CA VAL A 23 -17.17 -15.64 1.22
C VAL A 23 -17.18 -14.59 2.33
N CYS A 24 -18.27 -13.82 2.45
CA CYS A 24 -18.38 -12.80 3.50
C CYS A 24 -18.55 -13.42 4.89
N THR A 25 -19.24 -14.57 4.99
CA THR A 25 -19.34 -15.32 6.25
C THR A 25 -17.98 -15.83 6.69
N GLU A 26 -17.24 -16.50 5.81
CA GLU A 26 -15.86 -16.96 6.10
C GLU A 26 -14.93 -15.81 6.47
N ALA A 27 -15.01 -14.68 5.76
CA ALA A 27 -14.20 -13.50 6.04
C ALA A 27 -14.50 -12.86 7.42
N ARG A 28 -15.75 -12.94 7.90
CA ARG A 28 -16.12 -12.49 9.26
C ARG A 28 -15.62 -13.44 10.33
N GLU A 29 -15.71 -14.74 10.09
CA GLU A 29 -15.32 -15.78 11.06
C GLU A 29 -13.80 -15.88 11.20
N LYS A 30 -13.06 -15.85 10.08
CA LYS A 30 -11.61 -16.12 10.06
C LYS A 30 -10.75 -14.87 10.06
N GLY A 31 -11.29 -13.70 9.73
CA GLY A 31 -10.51 -12.46 9.63
C GLY A 31 -9.46 -12.51 8.52
N ALA A 32 -8.30 -11.90 8.73
CA ALA A 32 -7.20 -11.93 7.76
C ALA A 32 -6.70 -13.38 7.54
N PRO A 33 -6.43 -13.81 6.29
CA PRO A 33 -6.37 -13.03 5.05
C PRO A 33 -7.70 -12.93 4.26
N TYR A 34 -8.78 -13.54 4.76
CA TYR A 34 -10.09 -13.59 4.08
C TYR A 34 -10.82 -12.24 4.11
N ALA A 35 -10.66 -11.49 5.21
CA ALA A 35 -11.08 -10.11 5.30
C ALA A 35 -10.10 -9.20 4.53
N ARG A 36 -10.62 -8.48 3.52
CA ARG A 36 -9.87 -7.55 2.67
C ARG A 36 -10.50 -6.17 2.73
N ARG A 37 -9.71 -5.20 3.21
CA ARG A 37 -10.03 -3.76 3.22
C ARG A 37 -9.59 -3.13 1.89
N GLY A 38 -9.73 -1.82 1.71
CA GLY A 38 -9.40 -1.13 0.45
C GLY A 38 -7.99 -1.40 -0.08
N ASN A 39 -7.73 -1.06 -1.33
CA ASN A 39 -6.45 -1.30 -1.99
C ASN A 39 -5.41 -0.26 -1.56
N SER A 40 -4.28 -0.72 -1.05
CA SER A 40 -3.15 0.14 -0.69
C SER A 40 -1.83 -0.62 -0.75
N LEU A 41 -0.79 0.07 -1.19
CA LEU A 41 0.58 -0.43 -1.32
C LEU A 41 1.52 0.54 -0.62
N PHE A 42 2.54 0.01 0.03
CA PHE A 42 3.69 0.75 0.52
C PHE A 42 4.93 0.35 -0.27
N VAL A 43 5.67 1.33 -0.75
CA VAL A 43 6.84 1.12 -1.62
C VAL A 43 8.07 1.66 -0.91
N HIS A 44 9.00 0.79 -0.52
CA HIS A 44 10.28 1.22 0.02
C HIS A 44 11.24 1.60 -1.12
N ILE A 45 11.66 2.85 -1.12
CA ILE A 45 12.63 3.40 -2.06
C ILE A 45 13.86 3.85 -1.26
N LEU A 46 15.02 3.28 -1.57
CA LEU A 46 16.30 3.71 -1.02
C LEU A 46 16.94 4.70 -1.99
N LEU A 47 17.29 5.88 -1.49
CA LEU A 47 18.03 6.90 -2.22
C LEU A 47 19.41 7.05 -1.57
N THR A 48 20.47 7.06 -2.39
CA THR A 48 21.83 7.19 -1.87
C THR A 48 22.13 8.61 -1.39
N HIS A 49 21.66 9.62 -2.14
CA HIS A 49 21.78 11.04 -1.83
C HIS A 49 20.77 11.83 -2.68
N PHE A 50 20.67 13.15 -2.44
CA PHE A 50 19.63 14.00 -3.02
C PHE A 50 20.11 14.88 -4.19
N HIS A 51 20.80 14.28 -5.16
CA HIS A 51 21.08 14.95 -6.44
C HIS A 51 20.00 14.65 -7.50
N ALA A 52 19.89 15.55 -8.47
CA ALA A 52 18.80 15.55 -9.42
C ALA A 52 18.74 14.26 -10.27
N ASP A 53 19.89 13.69 -10.61
CA ASP A 53 20.05 12.43 -11.34
C ASP A 53 19.59 11.19 -10.56
N HIS A 54 19.44 11.29 -9.24
CA HIS A 54 18.92 10.23 -8.39
C HIS A 54 17.46 10.44 -7.95
N THR A 55 16.96 11.69 -7.92
CA THR A 55 15.66 12.02 -7.31
C THR A 55 14.61 12.57 -8.27
N MET A 56 14.99 13.22 -9.38
CA MET A 56 14.02 13.87 -10.26
C MET A 56 13.11 12.87 -11.01
N GLY A 57 13.58 11.65 -11.22
CA GLY A 57 12.76 10.56 -11.78
C GLY A 57 11.54 10.22 -10.91
N LEU A 58 11.59 10.44 -9.59
CA LEU A 58 10.49 10.13 -8.67
C LEU A 58 9.26 11.00 -8.88
N ARG A 59 9.36 12.13 -9.59
CA ARG A 59 8.21 12.97 -9.96
C ARG A 59 7.19 12.22 -10.81
N VAL A 60 7.60 11.17 -11.52
CA VAL A 60 6.65 10.29 -12.23
C VAL A 60 5.65 9.64 -11.27
N LEU A 61 6.07 9.31 -10.05
CA LEU A 61 5.20 8.71 -9.04
C LEU A 61 4.18 9.73 -8.52
N GLN A 62 4.59 11.01 -8.38
CA GLN A 62 3.64 12.09 -8.06
C GLN A 62 2.57 12.24 -9.15
N ALA A 63 2.96 12.16 -10.43
CA ALA A 63 2.02 12.22 -11.55
C ALA A 63 1.04 11.04 -11.59
N LEU A 64 1.42 9.90 -11.01
CA LEU A 64 0.57 8.72 -10.83
C LEU A 64 -0.31 8.79 -9.57
N GLY A 65 -0.28 9.90 -8.83
CA GLY A 65 -1.05 10.07 -7.58
C GLY A 65 -0.50 9.27 -6.41
N ILE A 66 0.77 8.85 -6.47
CA ILE A 66 1.44 8.18 -5.35
C ILE A 66 1.95 9.27 -4.40
N GLU A 67 1.40 9.26 -3.19
CA GLU A 67 1.82 10.16 -2.12
C GLU A 67 3.10 9.65 -1.46
N PHE A 68 4.00 10.58 -1.12
CA PHE A 68 5.26 10.28 -0.47
C PHE A 68 5.13 10.46 1.04
N ALA A 69 5.45 9.42 1.80
CA ALA A 69 5.75 9.52 3.21
C ALA A 69 7.26 9.32 3.39
N TYR A 70 7.94 10.31 3.97
CA TYR A 70 9.33 10.17 4.38
C TYR A 70 9.34 9.56 5.78
N ASP A 71 9.92 8.37 5.92
CA ASP A 71 9.98 7.64 7.21
C ASP A 71 11.12 8.11 8.12
N GLY A 72 11.87 9.15 7.71
CA GLY A 72 12.87 9.78 8.58
C GLY A 72 14.21 9.09 8.64
N MET A 73 14.52 8.14 7.76
CA MET A 73 15.80 7.41 7.83
C MET A 73 16.97 8.28 7.33
N GLU A 74 17.60 9.03 8.23
CA GLU A 74 18.92 9.61 7.99
C GLU A 74 19.96 8.49 7.92
N ILE A 75 20.53 8.26 6.74
CA ILE A 75 21.76 7.47 6.59
C ILE A 75 22.91 8.44 6.85
N SER A 76 23.42 8.45 8.08
CA SER A 76 24.69 9.11 8.38
C SER A 76 25.81 8.36 7.66
N VAL A 77 26.36 9.01 6.63
CA VAL A 77 27.57 8.57 5.91
C VAL A 77 28.78 9.24 6.52
#